data_AF-A0A3N5GVS8-F1
#
_entry.id   AF-A0A3N5GVS8-F1
#
_cell.length_a   1.000
_cell.length_b   1.000
_cell.length_c   1.000
_cell.angle_alpha   90.00
_cell.angle_beta   90.00
_cell.angle_gamma   90.00
#
_symmetry.space_group_name_H-M   'P 1'
#
loop_
_entity.id
_entity.type
_entity.pdbx_description
1 polymer ?
#
loop_
_entity_poly.entity_id
_entity_poly.type
_entity_poly.pdbx_seq_one_letter_code
_entity_poly.pdbx_strand_id
1 'polypeptide(L)'
;ADPGWVTGTSYGIIAPLAHGITQVVDEADFEAERWYGILGRERVSVWYTAPTAVRMMMKTGTEAVRRHAFPKLRFIASVGEPLNPQAVTWGVEAFGLPIHDNWWQTETGGIMIANFPALDIRPGSMGKPLPGIDATVVRRTPDGGAEPVDDPGFEGELALRSGWPSMFRAYLNDEARYRKCFAGDWYLTGDLARRDADGYYWFLGRADDMIKSSGHLIGPFEVESALMEHPAVHEAGVIGKPEPVIGEIVKAFVALKAGVEPNDALKRELLGFARKRLGAAVAPKEIDFVPNLPKTRSGKIMRRLLKARELGLPEGDTSTLEST
;
A
#
# COMPACT_ATOMS: atom_id res chain seq x y z
N ALA A 1 9.99 -10.78 7.83
CA ALA A 1 8.68 -10.22 8.23
C ALA A 1 8.32 -10.80 9.58
N ASP A 2 7.77 -9.99 10.48
CA ASP A 2 7.39 -10.43 11.82
C ASP A 2 6.32 -11.55 11.76
N PRO A 3 6.49 -12.67 12.49
CA PRO A 3 5.56 -13.81 12.49
C PRO A 3 4.13 -13.48 12.92
N GLY A 4 3.91 -12.39 13.66
CA GLY A 4 2.60 -11.90 14.07
C GLY A 4 1.72 -11.40 12.93
N TRP A 5 2.28 -11.26 11.71
CA TRP A 5 1.52 -10.93 10.50
C TRP A 5 1.43 -12.12 9.54
N VAL A 6 0.38 -12.12 8.70
CA VAL A 6 0.17 -13.18 7.71
C VAL A 6 1.36 -13.37 6.76
N THR A 7 2.11 -12.30 6.45
CA THR A 7 3.35 -12.39 5.66
C THR A 7 4.42 -13.21 6.37
N GLY A 8 4.63 -12.99 7.67
CA GLY A 8 5.56 -13.79 8.47
C GLY A 8 5.09 -15.23 8.64
N THR A 9 3.79 -15.48 8.70
CA THR A 9 3.28 -16.86 8.72
C THR A 9 3.48 -17.55 7.37
N SER A 10 2.97 -16.96 6.27
CA SER A 10 2.90 -17.62 4.96
C SER A 10 4.26 -17.67 4.26
N TYR A 11 4.98 -16.55 4.25
CA TYR A 11 6.26 -16.40 3.55
C TYR A 11 7.45 -16.35 4.51
N GLY A 12 7.19 -16.20 5.80
CA GLY A 12 8.20 -16.30 6.85
C GLY A 12 8.32 -17.72 7.44
N ILE A 13 7.32 -18.58 7.35
CA ILE A 13 7.39 -19.92 7.97
C ILE A 13 6.94 -20.99 6.98
N ILE A 14 5.68 -20.96 6.57
CA ILE A 14 5.05 -22.09 5.86
C ILE A 14 5.71 -22.35 4.50
N ALA A 15 5.73 -21.36 3.60
CA ALA A 15 6.23 -21.57 2.24
C ALA A 15 7.73 -21.92 2.19
N PRO A 16 8.64 -21.20 2.87
CA PRO A 16 10.06 -21.56 2.85
C PRO A 16 10.31 -22.98 3.36
N LEU A 17 9.68 -23.37 4.48
CA LEU A 17 9.87 -24.70 5.06
C LEU A 17 9.26 -25.81 4.17
N ALA A 18 8.08 -25.58 3.60
CA ALA A 18 7.45 -26.52 2.68
C ALA A 18 8.26 -26.74 1.39
N HIS A 19 9.03 -25.74 0.97
CA HIS A 19 9.91 -25.82 -0.20
C HIS A 19 11.37 -26.17 0.12
N GLY A 20 11.72 -26.42 1.39
CA GLY A 20 13.11 -26.69 1.81
C GLY A 20 14.07 -25.52 1.56
N ILE A 21 13.56 -24.29 1.55
CA ILE A 21 14.32 -23.07 1.30
C ILE A 21 14.93 -22.56 2.61
N THR A 22 16.19 -22.15 2.57
CA THR A 22 16.84 -21.46 3.69
C THR A 22 16.32 -20.04 3.82
N GLN A 23 15.89 -19.69 5.03
CA GLN A 23 15.43 -18.34 5.36
C GLN A 23 16.43 -17.63 6.27
N VAL A 24 16.59 -16.33 6.05
CA VAL A 24 17.26 -15.42 6.98
C VAL A 24 16.22 -14.79 7.91
N VAL A 25 16.44 -14.92 9.22
CA VAL A 25 15.64 -14.26 10.26
C VAL A 25 16.52 -13.18 10.90
N ASP A 26 16.04 -11.94 10.87
CA ASP A 26 16.67 -10.79 11.52
C ASP A 26 15.71 -10.32 12.63
N GLU A 27 16.14 -10.40 13.89
CA GLU A 27 15.30 -10.09 15.06
C GLU A 27 15.27 -8.61 15.42
N ALA A 28 16.28 -7.85 14.97
CA ALA A 28 16.48 -6.48 15.41
C ALA A 28 15.67 -5.49 14.58
N ASP A 29 15.46 -4.30 15.14
CA ASP A 29 14.76 -3.21 14.45
C ASP A 29 15.45 -2.83 13.14
N PHE A 30 14.66 -2.32 12.19
CA PHE A 30 15.13 -1.96 10.87
C PHE A 30 16.33 -0.99 10.94
N GLU A 31 17.42 -1.37 10.27
CA GLU A 31 18.57 -0.51 10.04
C GLU A 31 19.14 -0.84 8.64
N ALA A 32 19.28 0.18 7.79
CA ALA A 32 19.56 0.00 6.38
C ALA A 32 20.94 -0.61 6.13
N GLU A 33 21.99 -0.16 6.84
CA GLU A 33 23.35 -0.65 6.66
C GLU A 33 23.49 -2.13 7.08
N ARG A 34 22.87 -2.52 8.19
CA ARG A 34 22.79 -3.92 8.61
C ARG A 34 22.11 -4.77 7.56
N TRP A 35 21.00 -4.29 7.01
CA TRP A 35 20.27 -5.01 5.96
C TRP A 35 21.10 -5.17 4.69
N TYR A 36 21.81 -4.14 4.23
CA TYR A 36 22.75 -4.28 3.11
C TYR A 36 23.82 -5.33 3.40
N GLY A 37 24.40 -5.29 4.61
CA GLY A 37 25.38 -6.28 5.06
C GLY A 37 24.83 -7.71 5.10
N ILE A 38 23.58 -7.90 5.55
CA ILE A 38 22.90 -9.20 5.54
C ILE A 38 22.70 -9.71 4.11
N LEU A 39 22.20 -8.87 3.20
CA LEU A 39 21.98 -9.24 1.80
C LEU A 39 23.27 -9.78 1.15
N GLY A 40 24.40 -9.11 1.41
CA GLY A 40 25.71 -9.52 0.91
C GLY A 40 26.28 -10.76 1.60
N ARG A 41 26.43 -10.71 2.93
CA ARG A 41 27.09 -11.76 3.74
C ARG A 41 26.34 -13.08 3.72
N GLU A 42 25.01 -13.04 3.86
CA GLU A 42 24.17 -14.24 3.84
C GLU A 42 23.82 -14.68 2.41
N ARG A 43 24.35 -13.97 1.40
CA ARG A 43 24.19 -14.28 -0.03
C ARG A 43 22.71 -14.43 -0.41
N VAL A 44 21.87 -13.52 0.09
CA VAL A 44 20.43 -13.52 -0.13
C VAL A 44 20.12 -13.51 -1.62
N SER A 45 19.28 -14.43 -2.08
CA SER A 45 18.90 -14.52 -3.50
C SER A 45 17.54 -13.90 -3.81
N VAL A 46 16.60 -13.97 -2.86
CA VAL A 46 15.27 -13.37 -2.95
C VAL A 46 15.08 -12.52 -1.71
N TRP A 47 14.81 -11.23 -1.90
CA TRP A 47 14.53 -10.31 -0.82
C TRP A 47 13.08 -9.84 -0.88
N TYR A 48 12.33 -10.07 0.20
CA TYR A 48 10.92 -9.73 0.30
C TYR A 48 10.67 -8.84 1.51
N THR A 49 10.22 -7.62 1.28
CA THR A 49 10.17 -6.55 2.29
C THR A 49 8.93 -5.68 2.17
N ALA A 50 8.69 -4.76 3.11
CA ALA A 50 7.58 -3.82 3.05
C ALA A 50 7.98 -2.52 2.32
N PRO A 51 7.04 -1.81 1.64
CA PRO A 51 7.31 -0.51 1.05
C PRO A 51 7.87 0.51 2.05
N THR A 52 7.46 0.45 3.31
CA THR A 52 7.99 1.30 4.39
C THR A 52 9.51 1.18 4.52
N ALA A 53 10.05 -0.04 4.55
CA ALA A 53 11.49 -0.26 4.60
C ALA A 53 12.19 0.30 3.35
N VAL A 54 11.61 0.06 2.17
CA VAL A 54 12.14 0.61 0.91
C VAL A 54 12.20 2.14 0.96
N ARG A 55 11.13 2.81 1.43
CA ARG A 55 11.12 4.27 1.57
C ARG A 55 12.20 4.77 2.54
N MET A 56 12.45 4.06 3.64
CA MET A 56 13.53 4.42 4.57
C MET A 56 14.91 4.28 3.92
N MET A 57 15.12 3.24 3.12
CA MET A 57 16.37 3.02 2.39
C MET A 57 16.57 4.07 1.29
N MET A 58 15.51 4.45 0.56
CA MET A 58 15.52 5.55 -0.40
C MET A 58 16.02 6.86 0.21
N LYS A 59 15.70 7.15 1.48
CA LYS A 59 16.17 8.36 2.19
C LYS A 59 17.68 8.37 2.38
N THR A 60 18.31 7.21 2.53
CA THR A 60 19.79 7.10 2.65
C THR A 60 20.51 7.29 1.32
N GLY A 61 19.77 7.30 0.20
CA GLY A 61 20.31 7.46 -1.14
C GLY A 61 20.91 6.18 -1.71
N THR A 62 21.21 6.19 -3.01
CA THR A 62 21.79 5.03 -3.71
C THR A 62 23.27 4.81 -3.38
N GLU A 63 23.98 5.84 -2.91
CA GLU A 63 25.39 5.73 -2.56
C GLU A 63 25.65 4.77 -1.39
N ALA A 64 24.77 4.76 -0.39
CA ALA A 64 24.86 3.82 0.73
C ALA A 64 24.80 2.37 0.22
N VAL A 65 23.91 2.09 -0.74
CA VAL A 65 23.71 0.78 -1.36
C VAL A 65 24.95 0.35 -2.17
N ARG A 66 25.54 1.28 -2.95
CA ARG A 66 26.69 1.01 -3.83
C ARG A 66 27.97 0.62 -3.10
N ARG A 67 28.06 0.89 -1.78
CA ARG A 67 29.17 0.43 -0.93
C ARG A 67 29.15 -1.07 -0.66
N HIS A 68 28.06 -1.75 -1.00
CA HIS A 68 27.86 -3.18 -0.77
C HIS A 68 27.78 -3.95 -2.08
N ALA A 69 28.06 -5.25 -1.98
CA ALA A 69 27.92 -6.19 -3.09
C ALA A 69 26.83 -7.23 -2.76
N PHE A 70 25.96 -7.51 -3.74
CA PHE A 70 24.86 -8.46 -3.61
C PHE A 70 24.99 -9.61 -4.60
N PRO A 71 26.02 -10.48 -4.48
CA PRO A 71 26.45 -11.40 -5.53
C PRO A 71 25.43 -12.50 -5.90
N LYS A 72 24.35 -12.64 -5.13
CA LYS A 72 23.30 -13.64 -5.37
C LYS A 72 21.90 -13.05 -5.51
N LEU A 73 21.71 -11.76 -5.24
CA LEU A 73 20.41 -11.13 -5.26
C LEU A 73 19.89 -11.11 -6.70
N ARG A 74 18.75 -11.75 -6.93
CA ARG A 74 18.14 -11.91 -8.25
C ARG A 74 16.68 -11.49 -8.31
N PHE A 75 16.05 -11.24 -7.17
CA PHE A 75 14.65 -10.83 -7.09
C PHE A 75 14.40 -10.01 -5.83
N ILE A 76 13.73 -8.87 -5.99
CA ILE A 76 13.31 -8.00 -4.90
C ILE A 76 11.81 -7.79 -5.03
N ALA A 77 11.08 -8.03 -3.94
CA ALA A 77 9.63 -7.91 -3.91
C ALA A 77 9.16 -7.11 -2.70
N SER A 78 8.02 -6.46 -2.87
CA SER A 78 7.35 -5.68 -1.86
C SER A 78 5.96 -6.22 -1.51
N VAL A 79 5.48 -5.93 -0.29
CA VAL A 79 4.20 -6.39 0.23
C VAL A 79 3.64 -5.51 1.35
N GLY A 80 2.31 -5.49 1.44
CA GLY A 80 1.56 -5.07 2.63
C GLY A 80 1.08 -3.62 2.57
N GLU A 81 1.66 -2.82 1.70
CA GLU A 81 1.23 -1.46 1.37
C GLU A 81 1.34 -1.26 -0.14
N PRO A 82 0.65 -0.26 -0.72
CA PRO A 82 0.86 0.10 -2.11
C PRO A 82 2.31 0.53 -2.36
N LEU A 83 2.93 -0.03 -3.40
CA LEU A 83 4.29 0.32 -3.77
C LEU A 83 4.30 1.60 -4.62
N ASN A 84 4.98 2.64 -4.13
CA ASN A 84 5.14 3.88 -4.89
C ASN A 84 5.91 3.62 -6.20
N PRO A 85 5.49 4.16 -7.36
CA PRO A 85 6.20 4.04 -8.63
C PRO A 85 7.71 4.32 -8.56
N GLN A 86 8.12 5.32 -7.76
CA GLN A 86 9.51 5.71 -7.57
C GLN A 86 10.36 4.60 -6.94
N ALA A 87 9.77 3.72 -6.13
CA ALA A 87 10.47 2.59 -5.53
C ALA A 87 10.94 1.59 -6.59
N VAL A 88 10.16 1.41 -7.66
CA VAL A 88 10.52 0.53 -8.78
C VAL A 88 11.77 1.07 -9.48
N THR A 89 11.77 2.35 -9.85
CA THR A 89 12.89 3.00 -10.53
C THR A 89 14.12 3.10 -9.62
N TRP A 90 13.92 3.39 -8.33
CA TRP A 90 14.99 3.43 -7.35
C TRP A 90 15.64 2.06 -7.17
N GLY A 91 14.85 0.97 -7.16
CA GLY A 91 15.38 -0.38 -7.11
C GLY A 91 16.36 -0.66 -8.26
N VAL A 92 16.00 -0.26 -9.48
CA VAL A 92 16.88 -0.41 -10.65
C VAL A 92 18.17 0.39 -10.46
N GLU A 93 18.10 1.63 -9.98
CA GLU A 93 19.28 2.47 -9.75
C GLU A 93 20.18 1.95 -8.61
N ALA A 94 19.56 1.44 -7.53
CA ALA A 94 20.23 1.03 -6.30
C ALA A 94 20.81 -0.39 -6.37
N PHE A 95 20.04 -1.33 -6.92
CA PHE A 95 20.35 -2.76 -6.91
C PHE A 95 20.53 -3.36 -8.31
N GLY A 96 20.27 -2.59 -9.38
CA GLY A 96 20.19 -3.14 -10.74
C GLY A 96 18.96 -3.99 -10.99
N LEU A 97 17.99 -3.99 -10.07
CA LEU A 97 16.78 -4.83 -10.12
C LEU A 97 15.56 -4.00 -9.73
N PRO A 98 14.45 -4.07 -10.48
CA PRO A 98 13.22 -3.43 -10.05
C PRO A 98 12.64 -4.11 -8.80
N ILE A 99 11.88 -3.36 -8.02
CA ILE A 99 11.13 -3.90 -6.88
C ILE A 99 9.74 -4.31 -7.37
N HIS A 100 9.41 -5.59 -7.22
CA HIS A 100 8.16 -6.18 -7.68
C HIS A 100 7.04 -6.03 -6.63
N ASP A 101 5.89 -5.48 -7.00
CA ASP A 101 4.73 -5.40 -6.10
C ASP A 101 3.97 -6.73 -6.00
N ASN A 102 3.43 -7.03 -4.81
CA ASN A 102 2.57 -8.18 -4.54
C ASN A 102 1.38 -7.76 -3.68
N TRP A 103 0.18 -7.92 -4.23
CA TRP A 103 -1.06 -7.64 -3.54
C TRP A 103 -1.74 -8.93 -3.06
N TRP A 104 -2.17 -8.89 -1.79
CA TRP A 104 -2.96 -9.91 -1.11
C TRP A 104 -3.36 -9.43 0.30
N GLN A 105 -4.15 -10.25 1.00
CA GLN A 105 -4.71 -9.96 2.31
C GLN A 105 -4.59 -11.17 3.25
N THR A 106 -4.82 -10.97 4.54
CA THR A 106 -4.86 -12.08 5.52
C THR A 106 -5.86 -13.16 5.11
N GLU A 107 -7.05 -12.74 4.68
CA GLU A 107 -8.16 -13.59 4.24
C GLU A 107 -7.84 -14.41 2.98
N THR A 108 -6.89 -13.94 2.16
CA THR A 108 -6.49 -14.62 0.92
C THR A 108 -5.46 -15.72 1.19
N GLY A 109 -4.74 -15.65 2.31
CA GLY A 109 -3.72 -16.63 2.74
C GLY A 109 -2.41 -16.61 1.94
N GLY A 110 -2.38 -16.01 0.75
CA GLY A 110 -1.19 -15.88 -0.08
C GLY A 110 -1.37 -14.82 -1.17
N ILE A 111 -0.29 -14.53 -1.89
CA ILE A 111 -0.24 -13.56 -3.00
C ILE A 111 -1.31 -13.90 -4.05
N MET A 112 -2.05 -12.88 -4.50
CA MET A 112 -3.14 -13.04 -5.46
C MET A 112 -2.82 -12.35 -6.80
N ILE A 113 -2.31 -11.13 -6.73
CA ILE A 113 -1.91 -10.33 -7.89
C ILE A 113 -0.46 -9.89 -7.68
N ALA A 114 0.38 -10.07 -8.69
CA ALA A 114 1.80 -9.77 -8.56
C ALA A 114 2.42 -9.29 -9.87
N ASN A 115 3.48 -8.49 -9.73
CA ASN A 115 4.48 -8.34 -10.76
C ASN A 115 5.42 -9.54 -10.69
N PHE A 116 5.16 -10.63 -11.41
CA PHE A 116 6.11 -11.76 -11.44
C PHE A 116 7.25 -11.51 -12.45
N PRO A 117 8.42 -12.18 -12.30
CA PRO A 117 9.63 -11.91 -13.11
C PRO A 117 9.46 -11.93 -14.63
N ALA A 118 8.43 -12.62 -15.13
CA ALA A 118 8.16 -12.74 -16.57
C ALA A 118 7.30 -11.58 -17.13
N LEU A 119 6.89 -10.62 -16.31
CA LEU A 119 6.12 -9.45 -16.74
C LEU A 119 6.98 -8.20 -16.84
N ASP A 120 6.66 -7.37 -17.82
CA ASP A 120 7.07 -5.96 -17.80
C ASP A 120 6.43 -5.29 -16.58
N ILE A 121 7.23 -4.61 -15.78
CA ILE A 121 6.73 -3.92 -14.58
C ILE A 121 6.24 -2.54 -15.00
N ARG A 122 4.98 -2.24 -14.69
CA ARG A 122 4.41 -0.89 -14.79
C ARG A 122 4.51 -0.24 -13.41
N PRO A 123 5.36 0.79 -13.21
CA PRO A 123 5.49 1.44 -11.91
C PRO A 123 4.13 1.90 -11.36
N GLY A 124 3.78 1.43 -10.16
CA GLY A 124 2.48 1.69 -9.51
C GLY A 124 1.37 0.66 -9.79
N SER A 125 1.60 -0.30 -10.68
CA SER A 125 0.68 -1.43 -10.88
C SER A 125 1.03 -2.59 -9.95
N MET A 126 0.00 -3.30 -9.47
CA MET A 126 0.13 -4.55 -8.73
C MET A 126 0.56 -5.72 -9.62
N GLY A 127 0.54 -5.55 -10.95
CA GLY A 127 0.81 -6.61 -11.92
C GLY A 127 -0.47 -7.35 -12.35
N LYS A 128 -0.37 -8.68 -12.49
CA LYS A 128 -1.45 -9.55 -12.98
C LYS A 128 -1.77 -10.66 -11.99
N PRO A 129 -2.99 -11.25 -12.04
CA PRO A 129 -3.34 -12.38 -11.17
C PRO A 129 -2.38 -13.55 -11.35
N LEU A 130 -2.06 -14.25 -10.26
CA LEU A 130 -1.28 -15.49 -10.32
C LEU A 130 -2.05 -16.59 -11.08
N PRO A 131 -1.35 -17.58 -11.65
CA PRO A 131 -2.00 -18.73 -12.28
C PRO A 131 -3.01 -19.40 -11.32
N GLY A 132 -4.25 -19.57 -11.79
CA GLY A 132 -5.35 -20.14 -11.01
C GLY A 132 -6.12 -19.13 -10.14
N ILE A 133 -5.75 -17.85 -10.17
CA ILE A 133 -6.49 -16.77 -9.52
C ILE A 133 -7.31 -16.00 -10.56
N ASP A 134 -8.63 -16.07 -10.43
CA ASP A 134 -9.57 -15.28 -11.22
C ASP A 134 -9.88 -13.97 -10.48
N ALA A 135 -9.22 -12.88 -10.86
CA ALA A 135 -9.52 -11.55 -10.36
C ALA A 135 -10.36 -10.75 -11.36
N THR A 136 -11.20 -9.86 -10.86
CA THR A 136 -11.94 -8.90 -11.70
C THR A 136 -12.22 -7.61 -10.92
N VAL A 137 -12.60 -6.56 -11.64
CA VAL A 137 -13.22 -5.38 -11.04
C VAL A 137 -14.73 -5.51 -11.17
N VAL A 138 -15.46 -5.27 -10.08
CA VAL A 138 -16.92 -5.37 -10.03
C VAL A 138 -17.57 -4.04 -9.70
N ARG A 139 -18.81 -3.89 -10.16
CA ARG A 139 -19.75 -2.89 -9.68
C ARG A 139 -20.71 -3.55 -8.68
N ARG A 140 -20.99 -2.85 -7.57
CA ARG A 140 -22.02 -3.26 -6.60
C ARG A 140 -23.41 -2.96 -7.18
N THR A 141 -24.29 -3.95 -7.12
CA THR A 141 -25.69 -3.79 -7.54
C THR A 141 -26.57 -3.36 -6.34
N PRO A 142 -27.72 -2.69 -6.57
CA PRO A 142 -28.57 -2.19 -5.49
C PRO A 142 -29.13 -3.27 -4.55
N ASP A 143 -29.24 -4.51 -5.03
CA ASP A 143 -29.68 -5.70 -4.28
C ASP A 143 -28.53 -6.36 -3.49
N GLY A 144 -27.33 -5.77 -3.49
CA GLY A 144 -26.17 -6.27 -2.74
C GLY A 144 -25.34 -7.33 -3.48
N GLY A 145 -25.63 -7.57 -4.76
CA GLY A 145 -24.81 -8.37 -5.67
C GLY A 145 -23.56 -7.63 -6.16
N ALA A 146 -22.80 -8.32 -7.01
CA ALA A 146 -21.60 -7.82 -7.65
C ALA A 146 -21.53 -8.30 -9.11
N GLU A 147 -21.38 -7.36 -10.03
CA GLU A 147 -21.31 -7.63 -11.47
C GLU A 147 -19.91 -7.28 -11.99
N PRO A 148 -19.19 -8.23 -12.63
CA PRO A 148 -17.93 -7.94 -13.30
C PRO A 148 -18.10 -6.86 -14.38
N VAL A 149 -17.13 -5.96 -14.47
CA VAL A 149 -17.09 -4.92 -15.49
C VAL A 149 -15.83 -5.10 -16.33
N ASP A 150 -16.01 -5.30 -17.63
CA ASP A 150 -14.90 -5.56 -18.55
C ASP A 150 -14.26 -4.30 -19.17
N ASP A 151 -14.88 -3.14 -18.96
CA ASP A 151 -14.40 -1.85 -19.47
C ASP A 151 -13.01 -1.49 -18.92
N PRO A 152 -11.97 -1.39 -19.78
CA PRO A 152 -10.63 -1.02 -19.35
C PRO A 152 -10.60 0.35 -18.67
N GLY A 153 -10.00 0.40 -17.49
CA GLY A 153 -9.92 1.62 -16.69
C GLY A 153 -11.15 1.89 -15.82
N PHE A 154 -12.20 1.05 -15.88
CA PHE A 154 -13.29 1.12 -14.91
C PHE A 154 -12.74 0.96 -13.49
N GLU A 155 -13.08 1.90 -12.63
CA GLU A 155 -12.73 1.91 -11.22
C GLU A 155 -13.87 1.29 -10.42
N GLY A 156 -13.57 0.23 -9.69
CA GLY A 156 -14.56 -0.50 -8.92
C GLY A 156 -13.92 -1.36 -7.83
N GLU A 157 -14.74 -2.20 -7.22
CA GLU A 157 -14.25 -3.09 -6.17
C GLU A 157 -13.49 -4.25 -6.79
N LEU A 158 -12.31 -4.55 -6.25
CA LEU A 158 -11.55 -5.73 -6.62
C LEU A 158 -12.25 -6.97 -6.04
N ALA A 159 -12.50 -7.95 -6.89
CA ALA A 159 -13.10 -9.21 -6.50
C ALA A 159 -12.27 -10.39 -7.00
N LEU A 160 -12.27 -11.46 -6.22
CA LEU A 160 -11.66 -12.74 -6.57
C LEU A 160 -12.75 -13.79 -6.67
N ARG A 161 -12.73 -14.64 -7.71
CA ARG A 161 -13.65 -15.79 -7.75
C ARG A 161 -13.28 -16.72 -6.59
N SER A 162 -14.26 -16.99 -5.73
CA SER A 162 -14.09 -17.86 -4.57
C SER A 162 -13.71 -19.29 -4.98
N GLY A 163 -13.03 -19.99 -4.06
CA GLY A 163 -12.63 -21.38 -4.27
C GLY A 163 -11.12 -21.60 -4.49
N TRP A 164 -10.28 -20.56 -4.36
CA TRP A 164 -8.83 -20.77 -4.38
C TRP A 164 -8.34 -21.54 -3.13
N PRO A 165 -7.21 -22.27 -3.21
CA PRO A 165 -6.82 -23.22 -2.17
C PRO A 165 -6.56 -22.61 -0.78
N SER A 166 -5.96 -21.42 -0.72
CA SER A 166 -5.58 -20.73 0.52
C SER A 166 -6.67 -19.82 1.11
N MET A 167 -7.89 -19.87 0.58
CA MET A 167 -9.00 -19.04 1.05
C MET A 167 -9.30 -19.30 2.53
N PHE A 168 -9.37 -18.23 3.32
CA PHE A 168 -9.83 -18.30 4.70
C PHE A 168 -11.21 -18.99 4.81
N ARG A 169 -11.43 -19.67 5.94
CA ARG A 169 -12.60 -20.54 6.13
C ARG A 169 -13.73 -19.87 6.90
N ALA A 170 -13.41 -19.01 7.85
CA ALA A 170 -14.34 -18.27 8.69
C ALA A 170 -13.61 -17.17 9.47
N TYR A 171 -14.36 -16.21 9.99
CA TYR A 171 -13.94 -15.47 11.18
C TYR A 171 -14.41 -16.24 12.42
N LEU A 172 -13.51 -16.42 13.39
CA LEU A 172 -13.83 -17.15 14.62
C LEU A 172 -14.98 -16.46 15.35
N ASN A 173 -16.07 -17.19 15.58
CA ASN A 173 -17.30 -16.71 16.24
C ASN A 173 -18.02 -15.55 15.51
N ASP A 174 -17.75 -15.33 14.21
CA ASP A 174 -18.37 -14.25 13.44
C ASP A 174 -18.69 -14.70 12.00
N GLU A 175 -19.65 -15.62 11.89
CA GLU A 175 -20.12 -16.11 10.59
C GLU A 175 -20.76 -14.96 9.76
N ALA A 176 -21.43 -14.03 10.42
CA ALA A 176 -22.09 -12.91 9.74
C ALA A 176 -21.07 -12.04 8.98
N ARG A 177 -19.92 -11.74 9.58
CA ARG A 177 -18.83 -11.02 8.90
C ARG A 177 -18.25 -11.84 7.76
N TYR A 178 -18.08 -13.16 7.93
CA TYR A 178 -17.59 -14.03 6.87
C TYR A 178 -18.51 -13.99 5.64
N ARG A 179 -19.83 -14.13 5.85
CA ARG A 179 -20.82 -14.08 4.75
C ARG A 179 -20.83 -12.73 4.02
N LYS A 180 -20.60 -11.62 4.73
CA LYS A 180 -20.55 -10.28 4.13
C LYS A 180 -19.37 -10.07 3.18
N CYS A 181 -18.33 -10.91 3.25
CA CYS A 181 -17.22 -10.87 2.32
C CYS A 181 -17.56 -11.41 0.93
N PHE A 182 -18.76 -11.97 0.71
CA PHE A 182 -19.10 -12.62 -0.55
C PHE A 182 -20.36 -12.04 -1.19
N ALA A 183 -20.36 -11.98 -2.52
CA ALA A 183 -21.51 -11.70 -3.35
C ALA A 183 -21.58 -12.70 -4.52
N GLY A 184 -22.44 -13.70 -4.38
CA GLY A 184 -22.44 -14.87 -5.28
C GLY A 184 -21.12 -15.62 -5.17
N ASP A 185 -20.50 -15.92 -6.32
CA ASP A 185 -19.21 -16.61 -6.38
C ASP A 185 -18.01 -15.70 -6.11
N TRP A 186 -18.23 -14.39 -5.92
CA TRP A 186 -17.16 -13.41 -5.75
C TRP A 186 -16.86 -13.17 -4.28
N TYR A 187 -15.59 -13.32 -3.91
CA TYR A 187 -15.02 -12.73 -2.71
C TYR A 187 -14.71 -11.26 -2.97
N LEU A 188 -15.30 -10.39 -2.16
CA LEU A 188 -15.11 -8.94 -2.17
C LEU A 188 -13.95 -8.61 -1.25
N THR A 189 -12.91 -8.00 -1.82
CA THR A 189 -11.67 -7.74 -1.08
C THR A 189 -11.79 -6.49 -0.19
N GLY A 190 -12.77 -5.62 -0.45
CA GLY A 190 -12.87 -4.29 0.15
C GLY A 190 -11.80 -3.30 -0.37
N ASP A 191 -10.99 -3.70 -1.35
CA ASP A 191 -10.05 -2.83 -2.06
C ASP A 191 -10.68 -2.34 -3.36
N LEU A 192 -10.38 -1.10 -3.73
CA LEU A 192 -10.72 -0.56 -5.05
C LEU A 192 -9.53 -0.69 -5.99
N ALA A 193 -9.83 -1.09 -7.21
CA ALA A 193 -8.85 -1.23 -8.26
C ALA A 193 -9.45 -0.84 -9.61
N ARG A 194 -8.56 -0.59 -10.57
CA ARG A 194 -8.90 -0.60 -12.00
C ARG A 194 -8.04 -1.60 -12.73
N ARG A 195 -8.60 -2.20 -13.78
CA ARG A 195 -7.89 -3.08 -14.71
C ARG A 195 -7.68 -2.35 -16.02
N ASP A 196 -6.43 -2.20 -16.46
CA ASP A 196 -6.16 -1.58 -17.76
C ASP A 196 -6.35 -2.55 -18.94
N ALA A 197 -6.21 -2.04 -20.16
CA ALA A 197 -6.47 -2.80 -21.38
C ALA A 197 -5.51 -3.98 -21.58
N ASP A 198 -4.34 -3.96 -20.93
CA ASP A 198 -3.34 -5.03 -20.99
C ASP A 198 -3.50 -6.02 -19.83
N GLY A 199 -4.54 -5.86 -19.01
CA GLY A 199 -4.88 -6.72 -17.88
C GLY A 199 -4.07 -6.46 -16.62
N TYR A 200 -3.37 -5.33 -16.52
CA TYR A 200 -2.68 -4.94 -15.29
C TYR A 200 -3.66 -4.29 -14.31
N TYR A 201 -3.51 -4.63 -13.03
CA TYR A 201 -4.33 -4.09 -11.97
C TYR A 201 -3.61 -2.94 -11.27
N TRP A 202 -4.37 -1.89 -10.95
CA TRP A 202 -3.90 -0.69 -10.29
C TRP A 202 -4.68 -0.50 -9.00
N PHE A 203 -3.99 -0.46 -7.88
CA PHE A 203 -4.59 -0.23 -6.58
C PHE A 203 -5.00 1.24 -6.44
N LEU A 204 -6.24 1.50 -6.06
CA LEU A 204 -6.75 2.87 -5.88
C LEU A 204 -6.87 3.23 -4.39
N GLY A 205 -7.15 2.25 -3.54
CA GLY A 205 -7.35 2.47 -2.13
C GLY A 205 -8.24 1.41 -1.51
N ARG A 206 -8.48 1.55 -0.21
CA ARG A 206 -9.50 0.78 0.47
C ARG A 206 -10.85 1.46 0.28
N ALA A 207 -11.91 0.68 0.03
CA ALA A 207 -13.23 1.24 -0.22
C ALA A 207 -13.77 2.08 0.96
N ASP A 208 -13.40 1.73 2.19
CA ASP A 208 -13.74 2.47 3.42
C ASP A 208 -12.91 3.75 3.63
N ASP A 209 -11.74 3.85 2.99
CA ASP A 209 -10.85 5.03 3.05
C ASP A 209 -11.11 6.04 1.91
N MET A 210 -11.91 5.70 0.90
CA MET A 210 -12.12 6.58 -0.27
C MET A 210 -12.84 7.86 0.09
N ILE A 211 -12.39 8.96 -0.53
CA ILE A 211 -12.94 10.29 -0.33
C ILE A 211 -13.91 10.60 -1.46
N LYS A 212 -15.16 10.90 -1.14
CA LYS A 212 -16.18 11.25 -2.13
C LYS A 212 -16.33 12.77 -2.19
N SER A 213 -15.65 13.40 -3.15
CA SER A 213 -15.63 14.85 -3.30
C SER A 213 -16.17 15.28 -4.65
N SER A 214 -17.25 16.06 -4.68
CA SER A 214 -17.83 16.63 -5.92
C SER A 214 -18.06 15.57 -7.02
N GLY A 215 -18.54 14.38 -6.62
CA GLY A 215 -18.79 13.24 -7.52
C GLY A 215 -17.54 12.47 -7.96
N HIS A 216 -16.34 12.86 -7.52
CA HIS A 216 -15.10 12.13 -7.77
C HIS A 216 -14.81 11.18 -6.60
N LEU A 217 -14.30 9.99 -6.92
CA LEU A 217 -13.84 9.03 -5.96
C LEU A 217 -12.32 9.14 -5.86
N ILE A 218 -11.84 9.68 -4.74
CA ILE A 218 -10.43 10.06 -4.59
C ILE A 218 -9.76 9.11 -3.61
N GLY A 219 -8.71 8.45 -4.09
CA GLY A 219 -7.86 7.58 -3.28
C GLY A 219 -6.91 8.40 -2.43
N PRO A 220 -6.90 8.26 -1.09
CA PRO A 220 -5.95 8.98 -0.24
C PRO A 220 -4.50 8.76 -0.67
N PHE A 221 -4.16 7.55 -1.10
CA PHE A 221 -2.79 7.17 -1.48
C PHE A 221 -2.27 7.94 -2.71
N GLU A 222 -3.13 8.23 -3.69
CA GLU A 222 -2.75 9.02 -4.87
C GLU A 222 -2.34 10.42 -4.45
N VAL A 223 -3.13 11.04 -3.57
CA VAL A 223 -2.88 12.38 -3.04
C VAL A 223 -1.61 12.40 -2.18
N GLU A 224 -1.43 11.41 -1.31
CA GLU A 224 -0.23 11.25 -0.48
C GLU A 224 1.03 11.07 -1.33
N SER A 225 0.96 10.20 -2.35
CA SER A 225 2.08 9.95 -3.26
C SER A 225 2.48 11.21 -4.01
N ALA A 226 1.52 11.96 -4.55
CA ALA A 226 1.81 13.22 -5.21
C ALA A 226 2.42 14.25 -4.26
N LEU A 227 1.90 14.41 -3.04
CA LEU A 227 2.46 15.33 -2.05
C LEU A 227 3.90 14.95 -1.64
N MET A 228 4.19 13.66 -1.49
CA MET A 228 5.52 13.14 -1.14
C MET A 228 6.58 13.41 -2.21
N GLU A 229 6.21 13.73 -3.45
CA GLU A 229 7.16 14.17 -4.48
C GLU A 229 7.71 15.58 -4.20
N HIS A 230 7.07 16.36 -3.32
CA HIS A 230 7.54 17.70 -2.99
C HIS A 230 8.80 17.65 -2.10
N PRO A 231 9.85 18.45 -2.39
CA PRO A 231 11.11 18.39 -1.64
C PRO A 231 10.97 18.60 -0.13
N ALA A 232 9.99 19.40 0.30
CA ALA A 232 9.71 19.71 1.71
C ALA A 232 8.97 18.60 2.47
N VAL A 233 8.23 17.72 1.79
CA VAL A 233 7.33 16.75 2.43
C VAL A 233 8.10 15.50 2.81
N HIS A 234 8.00 15.10 4.08
CA HIS A 234 8.56 13.84 4.57
C HIS A 234 7.55 12.70 4.43
N GLU A 235 6.35 12.91 4.98
CA GLU A 235 5.23 11.97 4.91
C GLU A 235 3.92 12.77 4.82
N ALA A 236 2.90 12.19 4.19
CA ALA A 236 1.56 12.75 4.12
C ALA A 236 0.53 11.67 4.49
N GLY A 237 -0.51 12.07 5.22
CA GLY A 237 -1.69 11.24 5.49
C GLY A 237 -2.94 12.01 5.07
N VAL A 238 -3.80 11.38 4.27
CA VAL A 238 -4.96 12.06 3.66
C VAL A 238 -6.27 11.43 4.15
N ILE A 239 -7.25 12.27 4.45
CA ILE A 239 -8.59 11.86 4.86
C ILE A 239 -9.66 12.65 4.11
N GLY A 240 -10.86 12.07 4.04
CA GLY A 240 -12.08 12.81 3.71
C GLY A 240 -12.61 13.52 4.96
N LYS A 241 -12.78 14.83 4.87
CA LYS A 241 -13.44 15.64 5.91
C LYS A 241 -14.82 16.06 5.39
N PRO A 242 -15.93 15.76 6.09
CA PRO A 242 -17.27 16.09 5.63
C PRO A 242 -17.43 17.58 5.30
N GLU A 243 -18.05 17.85 4.16
CA GLU A 243 -18.38 19.20 3.68
C GLU A 243 -19.81 19.18 3.11
N PRO A 244 -20.72 20.08 3.57
CA PRO A 244 -22.14 19.99 3.26
C PRO A 244 -22.52 20.03 1.77
N VAL A 245 -21.72 20.67 0.92
CA VAL A 245 -22.03 20.90 -0.49
C VAL A 245 -21.42 19.82 -1.37
N ILE A 246 -20.19 19.42 -1.08
CA ILE A 246 -19.43 18.52 -1.97
C ILE A 246 -19.25 17.09 -1.43
N GLY A 247 -19.85 16.79 -0.28
CA GLY A 247 -19.76 15.50 0.42
C GLY A 247 -18.57 15.48 1.37
N GLU A 248 -17.37 15.38 0.83
CA GLU A 248 -16.12 15.50 1.57
C GLU A 248 -15.14 16.43 0.86
N ILE A 249 -14.35 17.19 1.62
CA ILE A 249 -13.10 17.79 1.11
C ILE A 249 -11.95 16.81 1.35
N VAL A 250 -10.97 16.84 0.44
CA VAL A 250 -9.69 16.17 0.65
C VAL A 250 -8.86 17.02 1.61
N LYS A 251 -8.56 16.47 2.79
CA LYS A 251 -7.68 17.08 3.80
C LYS A 251 -6.41 16.27 3.94
N ALA A 252 -5.27 16.95 3.91
CA ALA A 252 -3.95 16.34 4.09
C ALA A 252 -3.30 16.79 5.40
N PHE A 253 -2.69 15.84 6.10
CA PHE A 253 -1.79 16.06 7.22
C PHE A 253 -0.37 15.80 6.72
N VAL A 254 0.52 16.78 6.88
CA VAL A 254 1.86 16.75 6.33
C VAL A 254 2.89 16.83 7.44
N ALA A 255 3.75 15.82 7.51
CA ALA A 255 5.00 15.89 8.25
C ALA A 255 6.10 16.40 7.30
N LEU A 256 6.82 17.43 7.73
CA LEU A 256 7.89 18.06 6.95
C LEU A 256 9.24 17.37 7.19
N LYS A 257 10.17 17.53 6.25
CA LYS A 257 11.55 17.07 6.45
C LYS A 257 12.26 17.92 7.51
N ALA A 258 13.27 17.32 8.16
CA ALA A 258 14.09 18.03 9.13
C ALA A 258 14.70 19.31 8.53
N GLY A 259 14.65 20.40 9.30
CA GLY A 259 15.13 21.72 8.88
C GLY A 259 14.15 22.52 8.02
N VAL A 260 12.95 22.00 7.75
CA VAL A 260 11.87 22.74 7.07
C VAL A 260 10.80 23.14 8.07
N GLU A 261 10.62 24.45 8.25
CA GLU A 261 9.65 24.99 9.20
C GLU A 261 8.27 25.23 8.55
N PRO A 262 7.17 24.84 9.24
CA PRO A 262 5.82 25.05 8.73
C PRO A 262 5.48 26.54 8.69
N ASN A 263 4.98 27.01 7.54
CA ASN A 263 4.46 28.38 7.39
C ASN A 263 3.39 28.47 6.29
N ASP A 264 2.68 29.59 6.24
CA ASP A 264 1.58 29.80 5.30
C ASP A 264 2.01 29.91 3.84
N ALA A 265 3.26 30.29 3.57
CA ALA A 265 3.81 30.28 2.21
C ALA A 265 3.98 28.84 1.72
N LEU A 266 4.60 27.98 2.53
CA LEU A 266 4.79 26.56 2.24
C LEU A 266 3.44 25.83 2.13
N LYS A 267 2.46 26.15 3.00
CA LYS A 267 1.11 25.59 2.89
C LYS A 267 0.47 25.87 1.52
N ARG A 268 0.56 27.11 1.04
CA ARG A 268 0.06 27.52 -0.28
C ARG A 268 0.85 26.88 -1.43
N GLU A 269 2.16 26.78 -1.28
CA GLU A 269 3.04 26.08 -2.24
C GLU A 269 2.61 24.62 -2.41
N LEU A 270 2.42 23.88 -1.31
CA LEU A 270 1.99 22.48 -1.36
C LEU A 270 0.61 22.30 -1.98
N LEU A 271 -0.35 23.16 -1.64
CA LEU A 271 -1.69 23.17 -2.28
C LEU A 271 -1.58 23.41 -3.80
N GLY A 272 -0.76 24.38 -4.21
CA GLY A 272 -0.52 24.68 -5.62
C GLY A 272 0.19 23.54 -6.36
N PHE A 273 1.19 22.94 -5.74
CA PHE A 273 1.94 21.79 -6.25
C PHE A 273 1.02 20.59 -6.47
N ALA A 274 0.23 20.22 -5.46
CA ALA A 274 -0.71 19.11 -5.56
C ALA A 274 -1.78 19.38 -6.63
N ARG A 275 -2.29 20.62 -6.73
CA ARG A 275 -3.25 21.01 -7.77
C ARG A 275 -2.68 20.89 -9.18
N LYS A 276 -1.40 21.20 -9.37
CA LYS A 276 -0.70 21.03 -10.66
C LYS A 276 -0.49 19.56 -11.01
N ARG A 277 -0.23 18.70 -10.02
CA ARG A 277 0.02 17.27 -10.19
C ARG A 277 -1.25 16.44 -10.41
N LEU A 278 -2.27 16.68 -9.59
CA LEU A 278 -3.47 15.85 -9.49
C LEU A 278 -4.70 16.47 -10.18
N GLY A 279 -4.63 17.76 -10.51
CA GLY A 279 -5.79 18.52 -10.95
C GLY A 279 -6.67 19.02 -9.78
N ALA A 280 -7.59 19.92 -10.09
CA ALA A 280 -8.37 20.65 -9.09
C ALA A 280 -9.42 19.81 -8.34
N ALA A 281 -9.87 18.71 -8.95
CA ALA A 281 -10.87 17.81 -8.36
C ALA A 281 -10.26 16.92 -7.27
N VAL A 282 -9.04 16.44 -7.49
CA VAL A 282 -8.36 15.46 -6.63
C VAL A 282 -7.49 16.11 -5.55
N ALA A 283 -6.91 17.28 -5.84
CA ALA A 283 -5.98 17.95 -4.94
C ALA A 283 -6.60 18.35 -3.59
N PRO A 284 -5.81 18.33 -2.50
CA PRO A 284 -6.26 18.71 -1.17
C PRO A 284 -6.77 20.15 -1.16
N LYS A 285 -7.82 20.38 -0.38
CA LYS A 285 -8.36 21.73 -0.10
C LYS A 285 -7.78 22.30 1.19
N GLU A 286 -7.45 21.42 2.14
CA GLU A 286 -6.82 21.76 3.41
C GLU A 286 -5.52 20.98 3.59
N ILE A 287 -4.51 21.67 4.13
CA ILE A 287 -3.26 21.06 4.60
C ILE A 287 -3.01 21.53 6.02
N ASP A 288 -2.77 20.59 6.93
CA ASP A 288 -2.25 20.86 8.27
C ASP A 288 -0.89 20.22 8.46
N PHE A 289 0.03 20.98 9.07
CA PHE A 289 1.34 20.47 9.42
C PHE A 289 1.27 19.77 10.77
N VAL A 290 1.74 18.53 10.82
CA VAL A 290 1.81 17.72 12.04
C VAL A 290 3.25 17.28 12.27
N PRO A 291 3.69 17.17 13.53
CA PRO A 291 5.04 16.73 13.83
C PRO A 291 5.29 15.30 13.33
N ASN A 292 4.32 14.40 13.54
CA ASN A 292 4.35 13.02 13.09
C ASN A 292 2.92 12.53 12.75
N LEU A 293 2.84 11.58 11.82
CA LEU A 293 1.59 10.87 11.53
C LEU A 293 1.45 9.64 12.45
N PRO A 294 0.23 9.31 12.92
CA PRO A 294 0.01 8.10 13.70
C PRO A 294 0.21 6.87 12.83
N LYS A 295 1.09 5.97 13.29
CA LYS A 295 1.46 4.75 12.57
C LYS A 295 1.29 3.53 13.46
N THR A 296 0.96 2.41 12.83
CA THR A 296 1.06 1.10 13.47
C THR A 296 2.54 0.73 13.64
N ARG A 297 2.86 -0.27 14.48
CA ARG A 297 4.22 -0.86 14.59
C ARG A 297 4.82 -1.37 13.26
N SER A 298 4.01 -1.52 12.22
CA SER A 298 4.46 -1.87 10.87
C SER A 298 4.79 -0.65 10.00
N GLY A 299 4.65 0.56 10.54
CA GLY A 299 4.82 1.84 9.83
C GLY A 299 3.60 2.32 9.04
N LYS A 300 2.51 1.55 8.99
CA LYS A 300 1.28 1.92 8.26
C LYS A 300 0.58 3.12 8.92
N ILE A 301 0.29 4.16 8.14
CA ILE A 301 -0.49 5.33 8.58
C ILE A 301 -1.91 4.90 8.99
N MET A 302 -2.32 5.30 10.19
CA MET A 302 -3.65 5.03 10.73
C MET A 302 -4.62 6.16 10.37
N ARG A 303 -5.09 6.19 9.10
CA ARG A 303 -6.03 7.23 8.61
C ARG A 303 -7.32 7.32 9.40
N ARG A 304 -7.85 6.19 9.87
CA ARG A 304 -8.99 6.14 10.79
C ARG A 304 -8.77 7.02 12.03
N LEU A 305 -7.56 7.03 12.59
CA LEU A 305 -7.22 7.84 13.76
C LEU A 305 -7.08 9.32 13.41
N LEU A 306 -6.47 9.64 12.27
CA LEU A 306 -6.43 11.02 11.76
C LEU A 306 -7.86 11.56 11.57
N LYS A 307 -8.74 10.77 10.96
CA LYS A 307 -10.16 11.12 10.75
C LYS A 307 -10.89 11.27 12.09
N ALA A 308 -10.69 10.37 13.04
CA ALA A 308 -11.30 10.49 14.36
C ALA A 308 -10.86 11.77 15.09
N ARG A 309 -9.56 12.09 15.09
CA ARG A 309 -9.03 13.31 15.71
C ARG A 309 -9.55 14.58 15.07
N GLU A 310 -9.55 14.66 13.73
CA GLU A 310 -10.06 15.82 13.00
C GLU A 310 -11.55 16.04 13.27
N LEU A 311 -12.34 14.97 13.37
CA LEU A 311 -13.78 15.05 13.55
C LEU A 311 -14.23 15.05 15.02
N GLY A 312 -13.29 15.03 15.97
CA GLY A 312 -13.59 14.94 17.40
C GLY A 312 -14.33 13.65 17.81
N LEU A 313 -14.13 12.57 17.05
CA LEU A 313 -14.75 11.26 17.31
C LEU A 313 -13.87 10.40 18.23
N PRO A 314 -14.45 9.41 18.93
CA PRO A 314 -13.67 8.47 19.73
C PRO A 314 -12.60 7.75 18.89
N GLU A 315 -11.38 7.69 19.42
CA GLU A 315 -10.21 7.12 18.72
C GLU A 315 -10.29 5.58 18.54
N GLY A 316 -11.10 4.88 19.34
CA GLY A 316 -11.22 3.42 19.31
C GLY A 316 -9.94 2.72 19.81
N ASP A 317 -9.65 1.52 19.29
CA ASP A 317 -8.46 0.76 19.67
C ASP A 317 -7.18 1.41 19.12
N THR A 318 -6.25 1.71 20.03
CA THR A 318 -4.95 2.34 19.80
C THR A 318 -3.76 1.43 20.19
N SER A 319 -4.02 0.17 20.56
CA SER A 319 -3.00 -0.77 21.07
C SER A 319 -1.86 -1.07 20.07
N THR A 320 -2.11 -0.91 18.77
CA THR A 320 -1.11 -1.15 17.71
C THR A 320 -0.28 0.07 17.34
N LEU A 321 -0.51 1.24 17.95
CA LEU A 321 0.31 2.43 17.71
C LEU A 321 1.78 2.15 18.04
N GLU A 322 2.68 2.70 17.23
CA GLU A 322 4.06 2.88 17.67
C GLU A 322 4.06 3.76 18.92
N SER A 323 4.69 3.26 19.98
CA SER A 323 4.99 4.08 21.15
C SER A 323 5.92 5.21 20.71
N THR A 324 5.39 6.43 20.73
CA THR A 324 6.10 7.70 20.48
C THR A 324 7.39 7.83 21.27
#